data_AF-A0A6J5VAD0-F1
#
_entry.id   AF-A0A6J5VAD0-F1
#
_cell.length_a   1.000
_cell.length_b   1.000
_cell.length_c   1.000
_cell.angle_alpha   90.00
_cell.angle_beta   90.00
_cell.angle_gamma   90.00
#
_symmetry.space_group_name_H-M   'P 1'
#
loop_
_entity.id
_entity.type
_entity.pdbx_description
1 polymer ?
#
loop_
_entity_poly.entity_id
_entity_poly.type
_entity_poly.pdbx_seq_one_letter_code
_entity_poly.pdbx_strand_id
1 'polypeptide(L)' 'MALEAAVEAAADLLDKAVKTVMVGGPKLRVAQAADASGYALAVMPSAKGLVPEHHPHFIGTY' A
#
# COMPACT_ATOMS: atom_id res chain seq x y z
N MET A 1 -5.46 5.10 -21.96
CA MET A 1 -6.53 4.08 -21.85
C MET A 1 -6.09 2.82 -21.12
N ALA A 2 -4.89 2.25 -21.36
CA ALA A 2 -4.47 1.03 -20.65
C ALA A 2 -4.18 1.27 -19.15
N LEU A 3 -3.66 2.44 -18.79
CA LEU A 3 -3.40 2.80 -17.39
C LEU A 3 -4.70 2.99 -16.61
N GLU A 4 -5.64 3.73 -17.18
CA GLU A 4 -6.95 4.02 -16.57
C GLU A 4 -7.73 2.73 -16.36
N ALA A 5 -7.71 1.81 -17.33
CA ALA A 5 -8.32 0.49 -17.19
C ALA A 5 -7.67 -0.34 -16.06
N ALA A 6 -6.35 -0.24 -15.89
CA ALA A 6 -5.65 -0.91 -14.80
C ALA A 6 -5.98 -0.31 -13.42
N VAL A 7 -6.14 1.01 -13.35
CA VAL A 7 -6.56 1.71 -12.11
C VAL A 7 -7.99 1.32 -11.74
N GLU A 8 -8.92 1.31 -12.70
CA GLU A 8 -10.31 0.91 -12.46
C GLU A 8 -10.41 -0.53 -11.96
N ALA A 9 -9.70 -1.45 -12.62
CA ALA A 9 -9.67 -2.85 -12.21
C ALA A 9 -9.06 -3.05 -10.81
N ALA A 10 -8.06 -2.23 -10.46
CA ALA A 10 -7.46 -2.25 -9.12
C ALA A 10 -8.45 -1.69 -8.06
N ALA A 11 -9.15 -0.60 -8.36
CA ALA A 11 -10.17 -0.03 -7.47
C ALA A 11 -11.31 -1.03 -7.23
N ASP A 12 -11.86 -1.63 -8.28
CA ASP A 12 -12.91 -2.65 -8.20
C ASP A 12 -12.51 -3.87 -7.35
N LEU A 13 -11.23 -4.24 -7.37
CA LEU A 13 -10.70 -5.33 -6.55
C LEU A 13 -10.62 -4.92 -5.08
N LEU A 14 -10.15 -3.71 -4.80
CA LEU A 14 -9.97 -3.20 -3.46
C LEU A 14 -11.32 -2.90 -2.77
N ASP A 15 -12.32 -2.40 -3.49
CA ASP A 15 -13.66 -2.11 -2.98
C ASP A 15 -14.42 -3.37 -2.52
N LYS A 16 -14.07 -4.53 -3.09
CA LYS A 16 -14.65 -5.83 -2.71
C LYS A 16 -13.92 -6.48 -1.53
N ALA A 17 -12.77 -5.95 -1.11
CA ALA A 17 -11.97 -6.55 -0.06
C ALA A 17 -12.50 -6.19 1.34
N VAL A 18 -12.61 -7.19 2.21
CA VAL A 18 -13.14 -7.00 3.58
C VAL A 18 -12.08 -6.45 4.54
N LYS A 19 -10.80 -6.79 4.33
CA LYS A 19 -9.67 -6.37 5.17
C LYS A 19 -8.43 -6.09 4.32
N THR A 20 -8.38 -4.89 3.78
CA THR A 20 -7.32 -4.50 2.85
C THR A 20 -6.03 -4.15 3.61
N VAL A 21 -4.93 -4.74 3.17
CA VAL A 21 -3.58 -4.48 3.69
C VAL A 21 -2.66 -4.14 2.53
N MET A 22 -1.90 -3.06 2.66
CA MET A 22 -0.85 -2.68 1.72
C MET A 22 0.49 -3.23 2.20
N VAL A 23 1.19 -3.97 1.34
CA VAL A 23 2.55 -4.47 1.62
C VAL A 23 3.54 -3.75 0.73
N GLY A 24 4.36 -2.88 1.32
CA GLY A 24 5.39 -2.11 0.65
C GLY A 24 6.64 -2.94 0.36
N GLY A 25 7.03 -2.99 -0.92
CA GLY A 25 8.28 -3.61 -1.36
C GLY A 25 9.41 -2.59 -1.61
N PRO A 26 10.62 -3.03 -1.96
CA PRO A 26 11.81 -2.17 -2.11
C PRO A 26 11.72 -1.14 -3.25
N LYS A 27 10.71 -1.26 -4.12
CA LYS A 27 10.42 -0.29 -5.18
C LYS A 27 9.45 0.82 -4.76
N LEU A 28 8.86 0.72 -3.55
CA LEU A 28 7.98 1.74 -3.00
C LEU A 28 8.84 2.91 -2.47
N ARG A 29 8.98 3.96 -3.27
CA ARG A 29 9.82 5.14 -2.93
C ARG A 29 9.06 6.28 -2.28
N VAL A 30 7.74 6.35 -2.47
CA VAL A 30 6.88 7.42 -1.95
C VAL A 30 5.59 6.77 -1.45
N ALA A 31 5.29 6.96 -0.17
CA ALA A 31 4.16 6.31 0.51
C ALA A 31 2.81 7.04 0.32
N GLN A 32 2.67 7.91 -0.69
CA GLN A 32 1.45 8.71 -0.90
C GLN A 32 0.18 7.88 -1.04
N ALA A 33 0.27 6.68 -1.64
CA ALA A 33 -0.86 5.77 -1.73
C ALA A 33 -1.27 5.20 -0.36
N ALA A 34 -0.33 5.05 0.57
CA ALA A 34 -0.62 4.61 1.94
C ALA A 34 -1.31 5.72 2.74
N ASP A 35 -0.86 6.98 2.57
CA ASP A 35 -1.50 8.14 3.22
C ASP A 35 -2.94 8.34 2.72
N ALA A 36 -3.18 8.14 1.42
CA ALA A 36 -4.48 8.38 0.79
C ALA A 36 -5.50 7.23 0.99
N SER A 37 -5.03 5.98 1.08
CA SER A 37 -5.92 4.81 1.13
C SER A 37 -6.44 4.47 2.53
N GLY A 38 -5.76 4.90 3.59
CA GLY A 38 -6.13 4.55 4.97
C GLY A 38 -5.99 3.06 5.31
N TYR A 39 -5.36 2.26 4.43
CA TYR A 39 -5.16 0.84 4.64
C TYR A 39 -4.04 0.57 5.64
N ALA A 40 -4.12 -0.57 6.34
CA ALA A 40 -3.02 -1.04 7.15
C ALA A 40 -1.77 -1.27 6.28
N LEU A 41 -0.62 -0.82 6.76
CA LEU A 41 0.62 -0.74 6.01
C LEU A 41 1.69 -1.63 6.64
N ALA A 42 2.11 -2.65 5.92
CA ALA A 42 3.27 -3.48 6.25
C ALA A 42 4.39 -3.25 5.23
N VAL A 43 5.63 -3.59 5.58
CA VAL A 43 6.77 -3.55 4.66
C VAL A 43 7.47 -4.90 4.59
N MET A 44 8.00 -5.27 3.43
CA MET A 44 8.90 -6.41 3.33
C MET A 44 10.24 -6.10 4.03
N PRO A 45 11.01 -7.11 4.51
CA PRO A 45 12.32 -6.89 5.13
C PRO A 45 13.29 -6.10 4.24
N SER A 46 13.23 -6.33 2.93
CA SER A 46 14.03 -5.61 1.93
C SER A 46 13.63 -4.15 1.73
N ALA A 47 12.47 -3.74 2.26
CA ALA A 47 11.91 -2.40 2.18
C ALA A 47 11.94 -1.68 3.54
N LYS A 48 12.59 -2.25 4.56
CA LYS A 48 12.67 -1.64 5.88
C LYS A 48 13.34 -0.26 5.82
N GLY A 49 12.75 0.72 6.51
CA GLY A 49 13.21 2.12 6.51
C GLY A 49 12.81 2.95 5.27
N LEU A 50 12.12 2.37 4.28
CA LEU A 50 11.62 3.12 3.11
C LEU A 50 10.28 3.82 3.36
N VAL A 51 9.60 3.45 4.44
CA VAL A 51 8.32 4.00 4.86
C VAL A 51 8.46 4.51 6.30
N PRO A 52 7.88 5.67 6.66
CA PRO A 52 7.89 6.14 8.05
C PRO A 52 7.21 5.11 8.98
N GLU A 53 7.98 4.49 9.89
CA GLU A 53 7.45 3.51 10.85
C GLU A 53 6.51 4.15 11.90
N HIS A 54 6.51 5.48 12.01
CA HIS A 54 5.56 6.25 12.83
C HIS A 54 4.25 6.56 12.10
N HIS A 55 4.04 6.05 10.88
CA HIS A 55 2.79 6.24 10.16
C HIS A 55 1.61 5.61 10.93
N PRO A 56 0.46 6.29 11.08
CA PRO A 56 -0.64 5.83 11.94
C PRO A 56 -1.20 4.45 11.57
N HIS A 57 -1.06 4.06 10.29
CA HIS A 57 -1.51 2.77 9.80
C HIS A 57 -0.39 1.71 9.70
N PHE A 58 0.84 2.01 10.14
CA PHE A 58 1.93 1.05 10.08
C PHE A 58 1.74 -0.10 11.07
N ILE A 59 1.79 -1.34 10.58
CA ILE A 59 1.56 -2.56 11.38
C ILE A 59 2.80 -3.46 11.49
N GLY A 60 3.91 -3.09 10.86
CA GLY A 60 5.20 -3.79 11.00
C GLY A 60 5.76 -4.35 9.69
N THR A 61 6.61 -5.37 9.83
CA THR A 61 7.27 -6.06 8.72
C THR A 61 6.58 -7.38 8.43
N TYR A 62 6.31 -7.68 7.15
CA TYR A 62 5.72 -8.93 6.65
C TYR A 62 6.76 -9.81 5.96
#